data_AF-A0A355QB83-F1
#
_entry.id   AF-A0A355QB83-F1
#
_cell.length_a   1.000
_cell.length_b   1.000
_cell.length_c   1.000
_cell.angle_alpha   90.00
_cell.angle_beta   90.00
_cell.angle_gamma   90.00
#
_symmetry.space_group_name_H-M   'P 1'
#
loop_
_entity.id
_entity.type
_entity.pdbx_description
1 polymer ?
#
loop_
_entity_poly.entity_id
_entity_poly.type
_entity_poly.pdbx_seq_one_letter_code
_entity_poly.pdbx_strand_id
1 'polypeptide(L)' 'GRPEDIAAAVAFLSADEASFVNGASLNVDGGLTAGNFRMIKDITGE' A
#
# COMPACT_ATOMS: atom_id res chain seq x y z
N GLY A 1 -4.71 -4.27 -6.68
CA GLY A 1 -5.95 -4.08 -5.90
C GLY A 1 -6.91 -5.22 -6.13
N ARG A 2 -6.47 -6.44 -5.86
CA ARG A 2 -7.31 -7.64 -5.78
C ARG A 2 -7.36 -8.09 -4.30
N PRO A 3 -8.32 -8.92 -3.89
CA PRO A 3 -8.39 -9.41 -2.51
C PRO A 3 -7.10 -10.04 -2.00
N GLU A 4 -6.35 -10.72 -2.87
CA GLU A 4 -5.10 -11.40 -2.53
C GLU A 4 -3.99 -10.43 -2.12
N ASP A 5 -4.01 -9.19 -2.64
CA ASP A 5 -3.02 -8.17 -2.28
C ASP A 5 -3.21 -7.75 -0.81
N ILE A 6 -4.46 -7.66 -0.35
CA ILE A 6 -4.79 -7.40 1.07
C ILE A 6 -4.43 -8.62 1.93
N ALA A 7 -4.78 -9.83 1.49
CA ALA A 7 -4.50 -11.05 2.22
C ALA A 7 -2.98 -11.24 2.46
N ALA A 8 -2.15 -10.95 1.46
CA ALA A 8 -0.69 -11.01 1.58
C ALA A 8 -0.15 -9.98 2.60
N ALA A 9 -0.67 -8.75 2.59
CA ALA A 9 -0.26 -7.72 3.55
C ALA A 9 -0.64 -8.10 4.98
N VAL A 10 -1.83 -8.66 5.19
CA VAL A 10 -2.27 -9.18 6.49
C VAL A 10 -1.42 -10.37 6.92
N ALA A 11 -1.11 -11.29 6.00
CA ALA A 11 -0.24 -12.43 6.28
C ALA A 11 1.16 -11.98 6.74
N PHE A 12 1.75 -10.97 6.08
CA PHE A 12 3.00 -10.35 6.53
C PHE A 12 2.88 -9.75 7.93
N LEU A 13 1.87 -8.92 8.19
CA LEU A 13 1.67 -8.29 9.50
C LEU A 13 1.42 -9.30 10.64
N SER A 14 1.01 -10.53 10.30
CA SER A 14 0.80 -11.61 11.25
C SER A 14 2.04 -12.51 11.42
N ALA A 15 3.10 -12.29 10.65
CA ALA A 15 4.31 -13.10 10.66
C ALA A 15 5.31 -12.62 11.73
N ASP A 16 6.21 -13.50 12.17
CA ASP A 16 7.21 -13.21 13.20
C ASP A 16 8.16 -12.07 12.78
N GLU A 17 8.42 -11.94 11.49
CA GLU A 17 9.25 -10.88 10.90
C GLU A 17 8.65 -9.48 11.09
N ALA A 18 7.33 -9.38 11.30
CA ALA A 18 6.63 -8.12 11.59
C ALA A 18 6.56 -7.80 13.09
N SER A 19 7.25 -8.54 13.97
CA SER A 19 7.16 -8.39 15.44
C SER A 19 7.44 -6.98 15.99
N PHE A 20 8.14 -6.13 15.23
CA PHE A 20 8.39 -4.73 15.61
C PHE A 20 7.52 -3.71 14.85
N VAL A 21 6.66 -4.15 13.93
CA VAL A 21 5.78 -3.30 13.15
C VAL A 21 4.48 -3.09 13.91
N ASN A 22 4.41 -2.00 14.68
CA ASN A 22 3.20 -1.59 15.41
C ASN A 22 2.96 -0.07 15.31
N GLY A 23 1.74 0.38 15.59
CA GLY A 23 1.38 1.80 15.59
C GLY A 23 1.39 2.47 14.21
N ALA A 24 1.48 1.70 13.13
CA ALA A 24 1.56 2.18 11.76
C ALA A 24 0.35 1.74 10.93
N SER A 25 -0.03 2.55 9.95
CA SER A 25 -0.97 2.16 8.90
C SER A 25 -0.20 1.69 7.66
N LEU A 26 -0.50 0.48 7.18
CA LEU A 26 0.05 -0.05 5.94
C LEU A 26 -0.99 0.07 4.82
N ASN A 27 -0.81 1.06 3.94
CA ASN A 27 -1.69 1.27 2.79
C ASN A 27 -1.41 0.24 1.69
N VAL A 28 -2.45 -0.41 1.18
CA VAL A 28 -2.38 -1.42 0.11
C VAL A 28 -3.27 -0.99 -1.06
N ASP A 29 -2.93 0.14 -1.67
CA ASP A 29 -3.74 0.81 -2.68
C ASP A 29 -3.01 1.01 -4.02
N GLY A 30 -1.86 0.35 -4.20
CA GLY A 30 -1.03 0.50 -5.39
C GLY A 30 -0.31 1.86 -5.48
N GLY A 31 -0.15 2.56 -4.36
CA GLY A 31 0.57 3.84 -4.30
C GLY A 31 -0.33 5.06 -4.50
N LEU A 32 -1.65 4.91 -4.46
CA LEU A 32 -2.60 6.00 -4.65
C LEU A 32 -2.42 7.07 -3.55
N THR A 33 -2.33 6.66 -2.28
CA THR A 33 -2.10 7.58 -1.15
C THR A 33 -0.67 8.11 -1.06
N ALA A 34 0.31 7.46 -1.69
CA ALA A 34 1.68 7.94 -1.77
C ALA A 34 1.88 9.07 -2.79
N GLY A 35 0.85 9.36 -3.60
CA GLY A 35 0.90 10.26 -4.74
C GLY A 35 0.92 9.46 -6.04
N ASN A 36 -0.17 9.57 -6.82
CA ASN A 36 -0.25 8.91 -8.11
C ASN A 36 0.39 9.80 -9.19
N PHE A 37 1.66 9.55 -9.47
CA PHE A 37 2.42 10.30 -10.48
C PHE A 37 1.74 10.29 -11.87
N ARG A 38 1.04 9.20 -12.21
CA ARG A 38 0.28 9.13 -13.46
C ARG A 38 -0.91 10.07 -13.44
N MET A 39 -1.68 10.09 -12.34
CA MET A 39 -2.78 11.04 -12.17
C MET A 39 -2.30 12.49 -12.16
N ILE A 40 -1.15 12.77 -11.53
CA ILE A 40 -0.54 14.11 -11.57
C ILE A 40 -0.27 14.51 -13.03
N LYS A 41 0.40 13.64 -13.82
CA LYS A 41 0.64 13.90 -15.24
C LYS A 41 -0.63 14.11 -16.05
N ASP A 42 -1.65 13.27 -15.83
CA ASP A 42 -2.93 13.37 -16.52
C ASP A 42 -3.66 14.69 -16.17
N ILE A 43 -3.47 15.23 -14.96
CA ILE A 43 -4.03 16.53 -14.52
C ILE A 43 -3.18 17.71 -15.02
N THR A 44 -1.84 17.61 -14.99
CA THR A 44 -0.94 18.71 -15.37
C THR A 44 -0.71 18.80 -16.87
N GLY A 45 -1.11 17.79 -17.65
CA GLY A 45 -1.01 17.78 -19.11
C GLY A 45 0.40 17.55 -19.65
N GLU A 46 1.27 16.87 -18.87
CA GLU A 46 2.62 16.44 -19.31
C GLU A 46 2.65 15.03 -19.88
#